data_AF-A0A8B8F0F7-F1
#
_entry.id   AF-A0A8B8F0F7-F1
#
_cell.length_a   1.000
_cell.length_b   1.000
_cell.length_c   1.000
_cell.angle_alpha   90.00
_cell.angle_beta   90.00
_cell.angle_gamma   90.00
#
_symmetry.space_group_name_H-M   'P 1'
#
loop_
_entity.id
_entity.type
_entity.pdbx_description
1 polymer ?
#
loop_
_entity_poly.entity_id
_entity_poly.type
_entity_poly.pdbx_seq_one_letter_code
_entity_poly.pdbx_strand_id
1 'polypeptide(L)'
;MESLADFTGGGLFNSNSSKHCRKTVKYTKLMSSHDEGLYDESLEKVALMDDDSDDNYNTSDIESENVFTVEEAVESIGFGFFQIRLYIICGLFTAADALEMMLLAVLSPVLRCEWQLDHFRVAFLTTVVFIGMCIMAPVWGLMGDKYGRQTTLYMVTTWIGYFGLLTTFSPSFMWVLILRGLVGAGLAGSPQSFALLTEFLPSKSRAKMLQIGGITWAMGTLFEISIASLVIPTLGWRWLVAFSAMPSFLICVLIKLLPESARYLVAAGEKDRALHILQKAAKINKSSLPKGRLTVAHSASRGNVSDLLSPEYRRTSLQMWLMWFATAFSYYGMVLASAEILQIHNSGEESRNADSCKCNLLKSDDYITMLVSTFGEFLALPLNLLLIDRIGRRYTGAVNSCGMAIFFLLLQLQMPQSLLTIIMFMVRGFSQGLFNFVYIYTAEVYPTTIRTLGIGVASAWARVGAMLTPFVAQVLLDKSLTAAVWVYGLLGLLASLCAILLPIETKGRVLPQSIR
;
A
#
# COMPACT_ATOMS: atom_id res chain seq x y z
N MET A 1 31.57 -6.60 57.53
CA MET A 1 30.22 -6.86 58.03
C MET A 1 29.34 -7.12 56.82
N GLU A 2 28.81 -8.30 56.51
CA GLU A 2 28.95 -9.70 56.95
C GLU A 2 28.08 -10.50 55.93
N SER A 3 28.20 -11.80 55.67
CA SER A 3 29.30 -12.78 55.77
C SER A 3 28.74 -14.14 55.34
N LEU A 4 29.31 -14.77 54.29
CA LEU A 4 29.31 -16.23 54.04
C LEU A 4 27.90 -16.89 53.85
N ALA A 5 27.75 -18.16 53.41
CA ALA A 5 28.74 -19.16 52.99
C ALA A 5 28.24 -19.99 51.79
N ASP A 6 29.23 -20.37 50.97
CA ASP A 6 29.49 -21.67 50.35
C ASP A 6 28.53 -22.87 50.56
N PHE A 7 28.44 -23.71 49.52
CA PHE A 7 28.91 -25.10 49.65
C PHE A 7 29.48 -25.65 48.32
N THR A 8 30.37 -26.63 48.42
CA THR A 8 31.47 -26.89 47.46
C THR A 8 31.45 -28.26 46.76
N GLY A 9 32.11 -28.33 45.60
CA GLY A 9 32.67 -29.57 45.02
C GLY A 9 31.78 -30.28 43.97
N GLY A 10 32.31 -30.94 42.93
CA GLY A 10 33.70 -31.12 42.51
C GLY A 10 33.94 -32.51 41.88
N GLY A 11 34.58 -32.58 40.70
CA GLY A 11 35.20 -33.83 40.20
C GLY A 11 34.62 -34.48 38.92
N LEU A 12 35.26 -34.16 37.79
CA LEU A 12 35.94 -35.09 36.86
C LEU A 12 35.21 -36.16 35.98
N PHE A 13 35.83 -36.36 34.80
CA PHE A 13 35.82 -37.51 33.85
C PHE A 13 34.61 -37.81 32.91
N ASN A 14 34.61 -37.09 31.78
CA ASN A 14 34.88 -37.58 30.41
C ASN A 14 34.06 -38.72 29.73
N SER A 15 33.60 -38.40 28.51
CA SER A 15 33.46 -39.23 27.29
C SER A 15 32.13 -39.89 26.89
N ASN A 16 31.82 -39.68 25.60
CA ASN A 16 31.09 -40.51 24.64
C ASN A 16 29.55 -40.73 24.72
N SER A 17 28.89 -40.18 23.70
CA SER A 17 28.02 -40.88 22.72
C SER A 17 26.64 -40.26 22.52
N SER A 18 26.20 -40.28 21.27
CA SER A 18 25.02 -39.58 20.73
C SER A 18 23.70 -40.31 20.97
N LYS A 19 22.60 -39.57 21.17
CA LYS A 19 21.46 -39.43 20.23
C LYS A 19 20.24 -38.74 20.89
N HIS A 20 19.49 -38.00 20.06
CA HIS A 20 18.04 -37.70 20.14
C HIS A 20 17.38 -37.45 21.51
N CYS A 21 16.73 -36.29 21.69
CA CYS A 21 15.27 -36.16 21.42
C CYS A 21 14.76 -34.72 21.65
N ARG A 22 13.64 -34.36 21.00
CA ARG A 22 12.90 -33.10 21.26
C ARG A 22 12.17 -33.19 22.61
N LYS A 23 12.06 -32.08 23.34
CA LYS A 23 11.09 -31.93 24.45
C LYS A 23 9.94 -31.01 24.06
N THR A 24 8.73 -31.55 24.14
CA THR A 24 7.45 -30.86 24.06
C THR A 24 7.11 -30.22 25.42
N VAL A 25 6.41 -29.08 25.44
CA VAL A 25 5.71 -28.58 26.64
C VAL A 25 4.27 -28.22 26.26
N LYS A 26 3.31 -28.71 27.06
CA LYS A 26 1.85 -28.54 26.90
C LYS A 26 1.33 -27.24 27.52
N TYR A 27 0.18 -26.76 27.03
CA TYR A 27 -0.97 -26.19 27.77
C TYR A 27 -2.13 -25.99 26.76
N THR A 28 -3.43 -26.17 27.02
CA THR A 28 -4.19 -27.09 27.90
C THR A 28 -5.63 -27.20 27.35
N LYS A 29 -6.40 -28.25 27.71
CA LYS A 29 -7.78 -28.52 27.24
C LYS A 29 -8.75 -28.65 28.43
N LEU A 30 -9.90 -27.97 28.38
CA LEU A 30 -11.14 -28.11 29.17
C LEU A 30 -12.21 -27.26 28.43
N MET A 31 -13.47 -27.66 28.19
CA MET A 31 -14.25 -28.86 28.52
C MET A 31 -15.43 -28.99 27.52
N SER A 32 -16.28 -30.02 27.63
CA SER A 32 -17.46 -30.34 26.78
C SER A 32 -17.13 -30.99 25.41
N SER A 33 -17.04 -32.32 25.22
CA SER A 33 -17.94 -33.45 25.54
C SER A 33 -19.17 -33.59 24.63
N HIS A 34 -18.96 -34.07 23.40
CA HIS A 34 -19.63 -35.28 22.88
C HIS A 34 -18.91 -35.79 21.61
N ASP A 35 -19.11 -37.08 21.31
CA ASP A 35 -18.77 -37.82 20.08
C ASP A 35 -17.28 -37.97 19.71
N GLU A 36 -16.65 -38.98 20.31
CA GLU A 36 -15.53 -39.72 19.70
C GLU A 36 -16.05 -40.94 18.93
N GLY A 37 -15.51 -41.19 17.73
CA GLY A 37 -15.50 -42.52 17.11
C GLY A 37 -16.27 -42.68 15.79
N LEU A 38 -15.69 -42.25 14.66
CA LEU A 38 -15.96 -42.86 13.33
C LEU A 38 -14.94 -42.54 12.20
N TYR A 39 -13.63 -42.58 12.44
CA TYR A 39 -12.62 -42.39 11.37
C TYR A 39 -11.32 -43.18 11.59
N ASP A 40 -11.34 -44.52 11.40
CA ASP A 40 -10.17 -45.27 10.87
C ASP A 40 -10.50 -46.75 10.50
N GLU A 41 -11.38 -47.03 9.51
CA GLU A 41 -11.57 -48.43 9.04
C GLU A 41 -12.02 -48.62 7.57
N SER A 42 -12.25 -47.54 6.80
CA SER A 42 -12.83 -47.63 5.45
C SER A 42 -11.82 -47.55 4.30
N LEU A 43 -10.52 -47.39 4.58
CA LEU A 43 -9.48 -47.17 3.56
C LEU A 43 -8.58 -48.39 3.28
N GLU A 44 -8.57 -49.39 4.16
CA GLU A 44 -7.65 -50.54 4.05
C GLU A 44 -8.31 -51.81 3.45
N LYS A 45 -9.64 -51.88 3.41
CA LYS A 45 -10.40 -53.00 2.82
C LYS A 45 -10.62 -52.93 1.29
N VAL A 46 -10.17 -51.86 0.63
CA VAL A 46 -10.37 -51.65 -0.83
C VAL A 46 -9.19 -52.19 -1.67
N ALA A 47 -8.10 -52.63 -1.03
CA ALA A 47 -6.85 -52.98 -1.72
C ALA A 47 -6.62 -54.49 -1.98
N LEU A 48 -7.47 -55.39 -1.46
CA LEU A 48 -7.26 -56.85 -1.52
C LEU A 48 -8.59 -57.64 -1.59
N MET A 49 -9.29 -57.56 -2.71
CA MET A 49 -10.19 -58.63 -3.18
C MET A 49 -10.55 -58.42 -4.66
N ASP A 50 -11.03 -59.49 -5.29
CA ASP A 50 -11.57 -59.60 -6.65
C ASP A 50 -10.54 -59.61 -7.80
N ASP A 51 -9.88 -60.77 -7.93
CA ASP A 51 -9.56 -61.38 -9.22
C ASP A 51 -10.77 -62.26 -9.64
N ASP A 52 -11.01 -62.45 -10.94
CA ASP A 52 -12.09 -63.25 -11.55
C ASP A 52 -13.57 -62.85 -11.29
N SER A 53 -14.11 -61.93 -12.11
CA SER A 53 -15.40 -62.16 -12.82
C SER A 53 -15.66 -61.13 -13.94
N ASP A 54 -15.92 -61.61 -15.16
CA ASP A 54 -16.47 -60.80 -16.26
C ASP A 54 -17.87 -60.28 -15.88
N ASP A 55 -18.01 -58.99 -15.60
CA ASP A 55 -19.31 -58.31 -15.71
C ASP A 55 -19.16 -56.86 -16.18
N ASN A 56 -19.87 -56.52 -17.25
CA ASN A 56 -19.68 -55.30 -18.04
C ASN A 56 -20.39 -54.10 -17.40
N TYR A 57 -19.91 -53.66 -16.23
CA TYR A 57 -20.42 -52.47 -15.55
C TYR A 57 -20.03 -51.19 -16.30
N ASN A 58 -21.02 -50.61 -17.00
CA ASN A 58 -20.95 -49.30 -17.64
C ASN A 58 -20.33 -48.25 -16.69
N THR A 59 -19.10 -47.84 -16.98
CA THR A 59 -18.34 -46.84 -16.22
C THR A 59 -18.77 -45.41 -16.60
N SER A 60 -20.09 -45.19 -16.78
CA SER A 60 -20.64 -44.02 -17.48
C SER A 60 -21.38 -42.99 -16.61
N ASP A 61 -21.52 -43.21 -15.30
CA ASP A 61 -22.30 -42.32 -14.42
C ASP A 61 -21.62 -42.00 -13.07
N ILE A 62 -20.29 -41.85 -13.08
CA ILE A 62 -19.69 -40.85 -12.19
C ILE A 62 -19.79 -39.52 -12.92
N GLU A 63 -20.91 -38.80 -12.74
CA GLU A 63 -20.90 -37.36 -12.97
C GLU A 63 -19.78 -36.79 -12.09
N SER A 64 -18.66 -36.43 -12.71
CA SER A 64 -17.71 -35.54 -12.07
C SER A 64 -18.47 -34.26 -11.77
N GLU A 65 -18.85 -34.05 -10.48
CA GLU A 65 -19.52 -32.83 -10.04
C GLU A 65 -18.75 -31.68 -10.66
N ASN A 66 -19.33 -30.96 -11.63
CA ASN A 66 -18.60 -29.88 -12.26
C ASN A 66 -18.26 -28.89 -11.15
N VAL A 67 -16.99 -28.57 -10.98
CA VAL A 67 -16.51 -27.71 -9.89
C VAL A 67 -15.98 -26.42 -10.48
N PHE A 68 -16.25 -25.29 -9.85
CA PHE A 68 -15.61 -24.03 -10.20
C PHE A 68 -15.11 -23.25 -8.98
N THR A 69 -14.09 -22.44 -9.22
CA THR A 69 -13.43 -21.54 -8.26
C THR A 69 -13.97 -20.12 -8.35
N VAL A 70 -13.65 -19.29 -7.35
CA VAL A 70 -14.01 -17.86 -7.37
C VAL A 70 -13.34 -17.14 -8.55
N GLU A 71 -12.12 -17.54 -8.92
CA GLU A 71 -11.39 -17.04 -10.09
C GLU A 71 -12.16 -17.27 -11.40
N GLU A 72 -12.60 -18.50 -11.63
CA GLU A 72 -13.34 -18.89 -12.84
C GLU A 72 -14.71 -18.23 -12.90
N ALA A 73 -15.39 -18.11 -11.76
CA ALA A 73 -16.64 -17.36 -11.66
C ALA A 73 -16.45 -15.89 -12.06
N VAL A 74 -15.40 -15.22 -11.56
CA VAL A 74 -15.12 -13.81 -11.87
C VAL A 74 -14.71 -13.61 -13.33
N GLU A 75 -13.93 -14.53 -13.92
CA GLU A 75 -13.57 -14.45 -15.34
C GLU A 75 -14.80 -14.70 -16.25
N SER A 76 -15.72 -15.59 -15.86
CA SER A 76 -17.02 -15.84 -16.54
C SER A 76 -17.99 -14.66 -16.43
N ILE A 77 -18.06 -14.01 -15.27
CA ILE A 77 -18.87 -12.79 -15.06
C ILE A 77 -18.38 -11.64 -15.95
N GLY A 78 -17.08 -11.61 -16.26
CA GLY A 78 -16.47 -10.57 -17.08
C GLY A 78 -16.48 -9.19 -16.42
N PHE A 79 -16.01 -8.18 -17.15
CA PHE A 79 -15.98 -6.80 -16.69
C PHE A 79 -17.26 -6.07 -17.11
N GLY A 80 -17.99 -5.51 -16.14
CA GLY A 80 -19.24 -4.81 -16.41
C GLY A 80 -19.62 -3.82 -15.31
N PHE A 81 -20.90 -3.45 -15.25
CA PHE A 81 -21.41 -2.41 -14.36
C PHE A 81 -21.17 -2.71 -12.87
N PHE A 82 -21.14 -3.99 -12.48
CA PHE A 82 -20.81 -4.39 -11.11
C PHE A 82 -19.38 -3.94 -10.71
N GLN A 83 -18.38 -4.23 -11.54
CA GLN A 83 -17.00 -3.83 -11.29
C GLN A 83 -16.80 -2.31 -11.42
N ILE A 84 -17.52 -1.64 -12.32
CA ILE A 84 -17.49 -0.16 -12.40
C ILE A 84 -18.01 0.45 -11.10
N ARG A 85 -19.13 -0.04 -10.56
CA ARG A 85 -19.68 0.44 -9.28
C ARG A 85 -18.72 0.17 -8.11
N LEU A 86 -18.13 -1.02 -8.08
CA LEU A 86 -17.11 -1.38 -7.08
C LEU A 86 -15.89 -0.44 -7.15
N TYR A 87 -15.41 -0.20 -8.36
CA TYR A 87 -14.28 0.68 -8.63
C TYR A 87 -14.55 2.13 -8.20
N ILE A 88 -15.73 2.68 -8.49
CA ILE A 88 -16.10 4.04 -8.07
C ILE A 88 -16.06 4.17 -6.53
N ILE A 89 -16.61 3.19 -5.79
CA ILE A 89 -16.66 3.27 -4.32
C ILE A 89 -15.25 3.06 -3.72
N CYS A 90 -14.47 2.09 -4.19
CA CYS A 90 -13.08 1.91 -3.74
C CYS A 90 -12.17 3.09 -4.15
N GLY A 91 -12.46 3.72 -5.29
CA GLY A 91 -11.77 4.92 -5.76
C GLY A 91 -12.07 6.15 -4.90
N LEU A 92 -13.33 6.36 -4.50
CA LEU A 92 -13.71 7.42 -3.56
C LEU A 92 -13.05 7.22 -2.19
N PHE A 93 -12.98 5.97 -1.70
CA PHE A 93 -12.19 5.61 -0.51
C PHE A 93 -10.71 6.00 -0.69
N THR A 94 -10.10 5.60 -1.80
CA THR A 94 -8.69 5.93 -2.10
C THR A 94 -8.44 7.44 -2.19
N ALA A 95 -9.42 8.20 -2.71
CA ALA A 95 -9.35 9.66 -2.79
C ALA A 95 -9.42 10.33 -1.41
N ALA A 96 -10.23 9.82 -0.47
CA ALA A 96 -10.27 10.34 0.90
C ALA A 96 -9.04 9.94 1.74
N ASP A 97 -8.48 8.75 1.50
CA ASP A 97 -7.19 8.38 2.10
C ASP A 97 -6.06 9.29 1.59
N ALA A 98 -6.08 9.64 0.28
CA ALA A 98 -5.15 10.60 -0.29
C ALA A 98 -5.33 12.01 0.30
N LEU A 99 -6.57 12.45 0.51
CA LEU A 99 -6.93 13.73 1.16
C LEU A 99 -6.23 13.88 2.53
N GLU A 100 -6.47 12.93 3.45
CA GLU A 100 -5.87 12.94 4.81
C GLU A 100 -4.34 12.76 4.79
N MET A 101 -3.78 12.04 3.81
CA MET A 101 -2.34 11.87 3.64
C MET A 101 -1.66 13.14 3.09
N MET A 102 -2.31 13.85 2.17
CA MET A 102 -1.77 15.03 1.48
C MET A 102 -1.97 16.32 2.29
N LEU A 103 -3.01 16.39 3.13
CA LEU A 103 -3.30 17.47 4.08
C LEU A 103 -2.06 17.89 4.86
N LEU A 104 -1.22 16.94 5.27
CA LEU A 104 0.01 17.19 6.02
C LEU A 104 0.98 18.15 5.32
N ALA A 105 1.02 18.19 3.99
CA ALA A 105 1.92 19.04 3.23
C ALA A 105 1.53 20.53 3.30
N VAL A 106 0.23 20.81 3.38
CA VAL A 106 -0.27 22.18 3.52
C VAL A 106 -0.44 22.57 5.00
N LEU A 107 -0.79 21.60 5.85
CA LEU A 107 -0.96 21.82 7.29
C LEU A 107 0.36 22.10 8.01
N SER A 108 1.46 21.43 7.62
CA SER A 108 2.80 21.58 8.22
C SER A 108 3.26 23.04 8.34
N PRO A 109 3.35 23.84 7.25
CA PRO A 109 3.77 25.24 7.33
C PRO A 109 2.82 26.12 8.14
N VAL A 110 1.50 25.85 8.12
CA VAL A 110 0.54 26.66 8.89
C VAL A 110 0.71 26.42 10.40
N LEU A 111 0.89 25.17 10.82
CA LEU A 111 1.15 24.84 12.23
C LEU A 111 2.52 25.33 12.71
N ARG A 112 3.51 25.40 11.80
CA ARG A 112 4.80 26.05 12.07
C ARG A 112 4.61 27.51 12.46
N CYS A 113 3.74 28.24 11.75
CA CYS A 113 3.44 29.64 12.07
C CYS A 113 2.61 29.81 13.36
N GLU A 114 1.54 29.02 13.53
CA GLU A 114 0.63 29.07 14.70
C GLU A 114 1.39 28.89 16.03
N TRP A 115 2.30 27.92 16.10
CA TRP A 115 2.99 27.54 17.33
C TRP A 115 4.50 27.81 17.34
N GLN A 116 5.01 28.57 16.35
CA GLN A 116 6.43 28.93 16.20
C GLN A 116 7.36 27.71 16.36
N LEU A 117 7.04 26.66 15.59
CA LEU A 117 7.68 25.36 15.74
C LEU A 117 9.03 25.29 15.03
N ASP A 118 9.98 24.61 15.67
CA ASP A 118 11.21 24.17 15.02
C ASP A 118 10.94 23.11 13.93
N HIS A 119 11.75 23.12 12.88
CA HIS A 119 11.65 22.25 11.72
C HIS A 119 11.62 20.77 12.07
N PHE A 120 12.40 20.34 13.07
CA PHE A 120 12.40 18.94 13.50
C PHE A 120 11.03 18.51 14.05
N ARG A 121 10.29 19.42 14.72
CA ARG A 121 8.93 19.13 15.20
C ARG A 121 7.95 19.00 14.04
N VAL A 122 8.06 19.90 13.05
CA VAL A 122 7.24 19.88 11.83
C VAL A 122 7.50 18.61 11.02
N ALA A 123 8.76 18.19 10.84
CA ALA A 123 9.10 16.92 10.20
C ALA A 123 8.57 15.71 10.99
N PHE A 124 8.64 15.75 12.33
CA PHE A 124 8.13 14.67 13.17
C PHE A 124 6.60 14.49 13.06
N LEU A 125 5.85 15.56 12.76
CA LEU A 125 4.41 15.49 12.49
C LEU A 125 4.07 14.56 11.33
N THR A 126 4.87 14.55 10.27
CA THR A 126 4.60 13.74 9.08
C THR A 126 5.24 12.36 9.20
N THR A 127 6.43 12.26 9.83
CA THR A 127 7.05 10.97 10.20
C THR A 127 6.16 10.13 11.12
N VAL A 128 5.48 10.71 12.12
CA VAL A 128 4.64 9.91 13.05
C VAL A 128 3.44 9.27 12.36
N VAL A 129 2.90 9.89 11.30
CA VAL A 129 1.84 9.29 10.48
C VAL A 129 2.35 8.02 9.80
N PHE A 130 3.53 8.07 9.19
CA PHE A 130 4.14 6.88 8.57
C PHE A 130 4.59 5.81 9.58
N ILE A 131 5.01 6.20 10.79
CA ILE A 131 5.24 5.26 11.91
C ILE A 131 3.94 4.53 12.26
N GLY A 132 2.84 5.27 12.45
CA GLY A 132 1.51 4.70 12.66
C GLY A 132 1.11 3.74 11.54
N MET A 133 1.35 4.13 10.28
CA MET A 133 1.10 3.27 9.12
C MET A 133 1.89 1.96 9.17
N CYS A 134 3.17 2.03 9.56
CA CYS A 134 4.05 0.87 9.61
C CYS A 134 3.66 -0.11 10.72
N ILE A 135 3.33 0.40 11.92
CA ILE A 135 2.98 -0.43 13.09
C ILE A 135 1.63 -1.13 12.88
N MET A 136 0.64 -0.45 12.29
CA MET A 136 -0.72 -0.99 12.15
C MET A 136 -0.97 -1.80 10.87
N ALA A 137 -0.09 -1.76 9.87
CA ALA A 137 -0.28 -2.52 8.63
C ALA A 137 -0.44 -4.04 8.85
N PRO A 138 0.35 -4.72 9.72
CA PRO A 138 0.11 -6.13 10.04
C PRO A 138 -1.23 -6.36 10.74
N VAL A 139 -1.63 -5.44 11.62
CA VAL A 139 -2.89 -5.55 12.38
C VAL A 139 -4.09 -5.50 11.43
N TRP A 140 -4.15 -4.52 10.54
CA TRP A 140 -5.23 -4.45 9.53
C TRP A 140 -5.15 -5.57 8.50
N GLY A 141 -3.97 -6.10 8.21
CA GLY A 141 -3.80 -7.33 7.43
C GLY A 141 -4.55 -8.50 8.08
N LEU A 142 -4.26 -8.77 9.35
CA LEU A 142 -4.91 -9.82 10.14
C LEU A 142 -6.42 -9.58 10.35
N MET A 143 -6.86 -8.33 10.53
CA MET A 143 -8.29 -8.01 10.60
C MET A 143 -9.00 -8.32 9.28
N GLY A 144 -8.39 -7.95 8.14
CA GLY A 144 -8.93 -8.23 6.80
C GLY A 144 -9.04 -9.72 6.48
N ASP A 145 -8.11 -10.53 7.00
CA ASP A 145 -8.14 -11.98 6.86
C ASP A 145 -9.14 -12.65 7.82
N LYS A 146 -9.38 -12.07 9.02
CA LYS A 146 -10.23 -12.65 10.08
C LYS A 146 -11.71 -12.24 10.02
N TYR A 147 -11.99 -10.98 9.67
CA TYR A 147 -13.34 -10.38 9.72
C TYR A 147 -13.88 -9.99 8.34
N GLY A 148 -13.10 -10.21 7.28
CA GLY A 148 -13.43 -9.81 5.92
C GLY A 148 -12.90 -8.44 5.53
N ARG A 149 -12.83 -8.19 4.22
CA ARG A 149 -12.26 -6.99 3.62
C ARG A 149 -13.21 -5.80 3.76
N GLN A 150 -14.51 -5.99 3.53
CA GLN A 150 -15.52 -4.94 3.65
C GLN A 150 -15.64 -4.47 5.11
N THR A 151 -15.74 -5.40 6.05
CA THR A 151 -15.80 -5.09 7.50
C THR A 151 -14.57 -4.30 7.94
N THR A 152 -13.38 -4.72 7.49
CA THR A 152 -12.12 -4.03 7.83
C THR A 152 -12.05 -2.64 7.23
N LEU A 153 -12.50 -2.44 5.98
CA LEU A 153 -12.60 -1.10 5.39
C LEU A 153 -13.53 -0.18 6.18
N TYR A 154 -14.69 -0.68 6.61
CA TYR A 154 -15.62 0.11 7.44
C TYR A 154 -14.97 0.56 8.77
N MET A 155 -14.23 -0.34 9.43
CA MET A 155 -13.47 0.00 10.65
C MET A 155 -12.39 1.04 10.37
N VAL A 156 -11.62 0.88 9.29
CA VAL A 156 -10.53 1.78 8.88
C VAL A 156 -11.05 3.19 8.56
N THR A 157 -12.09 3.32 7.73
CA THR A 157 -12.64 4.64 7.39
C THR A 157 -13.24 5.34 8.61
N THR A 158 -13.91 4.60 9.49
CA THR A 158 -14.47 5.15 10.74
C THR A 158 -13.36 5.65 11.66
N TRP A 159 -12.26 4.89 11.77
CA TRP A 159 -11.08 5.27 12.55
C TRP A 159 -10.40 6.54 12.01
N ILE A 160 -10.17 6.61 10.69
CA ILE A 160 -9.59 7.78 10.02
C ILE A 160 -10.48 9.01 10.23
N GLY A 161 -11.78 8.93 9.94
CA GLY A 161 -12.70 10.06 10.09
C GLY A 161 -12.82 10.54 11.55
N TYR A 162 -12.82 9.62 12.52
CA TYR A 162 -12.91 9.96 13.95
C TYR A 162 -11.67 10.71 14.46
N PHE A 163 -10.47 10.16 14.29
CA PHE A 163 -9.23 10.83 14.72
C PHE A 163 -8.87 12.02 13.83
N GLY A 164 -9.31 11.98 12.56
CA GLY A 164 -9.28 13.08 11.61
C GLY A 164 -9.97 14.32 12.18
N LEU A 165 -11.28 14.20 12.41
CA LEU A 165 -12.12 15.25 12.98
C LEU A 165 -11.70 15.65 14.41
N LEU A 166 -11.26 14.69 15.24
CA LEU A 166 -10.80 15.00 16.60
C LEU A 166 -9.57 15.94 16.61
N THR A 167 -8.76 15.93 15.54
CA THR A 167 -7.62 16.84 15.38
C THR A 167 -8.05 18.31 15.35
N THR A 168 -9.25 18.65 14.84
CA THR A 168 -9.79 20.02 14.83
C THR A 168 -9.88 20.65 16.22
N PHE A 169 -10.13 19.83 17.26
CA PHE A 169 -10.27 20.27 18.64
C PHE A 169 -8.96 20.27 19.44
N SER A 170 -7.82 20.02 18.78
CA SER A 170 -6.52 19.94 19.45
C SER A 170 -6.09 21.30 20.05
N PRO A 171 -5.82 21.36 21.37
CA PRO A 171 -5.40 22.61 22.02
C PRO A 171 -3.89 22.88 21.91
N SER A 172 -3.10 21.88 21.51
CA SER A 172 -1.64 22.01 21.38
C SER A 172 -1.06 21.08 20.30
N PHE A 173 0.16 21.39 19.86
CA PHE A 173 0.89 20.59 18.87
C PHE A 173 1.03 19.11 19.24
N MET A 174 1.21 18.78 20.53
CA MET A 174 1.33 17.38 20.96
C MET A 174 0.03 16.58 20.75
N TRP A 175 -1.13 17.23 20.86
CA TRP A 175 -2.41 16.60 20.51
C TRP A 175 -2.53 16.37 19.01
N VAL A 176 -2.15 17.35 18.18
CA VAL A 176 -2.10 17.15 16.71
C VAL A 176 -1.19 15.97 16.37
N LEU A 177 0.01 15.93 16.95
CA LEU A 177 1.01 14.88 16.71
C LEU A 177 0.46 13.48 17.03
N ILE A 178 -0.15 13.29 18.20
CA ILE A 178 -0.74 12.01 18.60
C ILE A 178 -1.92 11.64 17.70
N LEU A 179 -2.85 12.57 17.46
CA LEU A 179 -4.06 12.31 16.67
C LEU A 179 -3.74 12.02 15.20
N ARG A 180 -2.75 12.71 14.62
CA ARG A 180 -2.25 12.45 13.26
C ARG A 180 -1.51 11.11 13.17
N GLY A 181 -0.74 10.74 14.20
CA GLY A 181 -0.21 9.38 14.34
C GLY A 181 -1.30 8.31 14.35
N LEU A 182 -2.43 8.57 15.03
CA LEU A 182 -3.60 7.69 15.03
C LEU A 182 -4.35 7.66 13.69
N VAL A 183 -4.42 8.77 12.95
CA VAL A 183 -4.91 8.79 11.55
C VAL A 183 -4.00 7.93 10.65
N GLY A 184 -2.68 8.03 10.78
CA GLY A 184 -1.71 7.17 10.08
C GLY A 184 -1.89 5.69 10.42
N ALA A 185 -2.12 5.37 11.69
CA ALA A 185 -2.52 4.04 12.13
C ALA A 185 -3.81 3.53 11.45
N GLY A 186 -4.75 4.41 11.09
CA GLY A 186 -5.90 4.07 10.25
C GLY A 186 -5.53 3.83 8.79
N LEU A 187 -4.84 4.80 8.16
CA LEU A 187 -4.42 4.76 6.74
C LEU A 187 -3.60 3.50 6.37
N ALA A 188 -2.96 2.85 7.36
CA ALA A 188 -2.37 1.51 7.23
C ALA A 188 -3.30 0.46 6.57
N GLY A 189 -4.61 0.54 6.81
CA GLY A 189 -5.62 -0.38 6.29
C GLY A 189 -6.07 -0.10 4.85
N SER A 190 -5.64 1.02 4.25
CA SER A 190 -5.97 1.41 2.87
C SER A 190 -5.84 0.30 1.81
N PRO A 191 -4.79 -0.56 1.83
CA PRO A 191 -4.61 -1.63 0.84
C PRO A 191 -5.75 -2.66 0.78
N GLN A 192 -6.63 -2.74 1.79
CA GLN A 192 -7.78 -3.63 1.77
C GLN A 192 -8.80 -3.26 0.67
N SER A 193 -8.85 -1.99 0.25
CA SER A 193 -9.72 -1.52 -0.83
C SER A 193 -9.26 -2.04 -2.19
N PHE A 194 -7.94 -2.00 -2.43
CA PHE A 194 -7.30 -2.61 -3.59
C PHE A 194 -7.43 -4.13 -3.57
N ALA A 195 -7.25 -4.78 -2.41
CA ALA A 195 -7.47 -6.22 -2.28
C ALA A 195 -8.89 -6.62 -2.71
N LEU A 196 -9.92 -6.03 -2.09
CA LEU A 196 -11.33 -6.26 -2.42
C LEU A 196 -11.64 -5.99 -3.90
N LEU A 197 -11.12 -4.89 -4.44
CA LEU A 197 -11.29 -4.53 -5.85
C LEU A 197 -10.67 -5.58 -6.79
N THR A 198 -9.45 -6.06 -6.52
CA THR A 198 -8.77 -7.03 -7.39
C THR A 198 -9.41 -8.41 -7.42
N GLU A 199 -10.09 -8.80 -6.34
CA GLU A 199 -10.79 -10.09 -6.23
C GLU A 199 -11.99 -10.20 -7.17
N PHE A 200 -12.69 -9.09 -7.42
CA PHE A 200 -13.83 -9.04 -8.35
C PHE A 200 -13.48 -8.60 -9.78
N LEU A 201 -12.20 -8.28 -10.05
CA LEU A 201 -11.73 -7.87 -11.38
C LEU A 201 -11.21 -9.08 -12.19
N PRO A 202 -11.74 -9.33 -13.40
CA PRO A 202 -11.19 -10.30 -14.35
C PRO A 202 -9.75 -9.98 -14.74
N SER A 203 -8.98 -11.03 -15.00
CA SER A 203 -7.52 -11.00 -15.17
C SER A 203 -7.08 -10.04 -16.28
N LYS A 204 -7.79 -10.01 -17.41
CA LYS A 204 -7.53 -9.11 -18.55
C LYS A 204 -7.70 -7.62 -18.23
N SER A 205 -8.55 -7.29 -17.25
CA SER A 205 -8.89 -5.91 -16.87
C SER A 205 -8.14 -5.41 -15.64
N ARG A 206 -7.74 -6.34 -14.75
CA ARG A 206 -7.17 -6.06 -13.42
C ARG A 206 -5.97 -5.10 -13.46
N ALA A 207 -5.00 -5.36 -14.33
CA ALA A 207 -3.79 -4.54 -14.43
C ALA A 207 -4.06 -3.10 -14.91
N LYS A 208 -5.02 -2.91 -15.83
CA LYS A 208 -5.42 -1.58 -16.30
C LYS A 208 -6.15 -0.82 -15.20
N MET A 209 -7.11 -1.46 -14.54
CA MET A 209 -7.91 -0.80 -13.50
C MET A 209 -7.10 -0.40 -12.26
N LEU A 210 -6.07 -1.19 -11.90
CA LEU A 210 -5.13 -0.84 -10.85
C LEU A 210 -4.37 0.47 -11.15
N GLN A 211 -3.95 0.69 -12.40
CA GLN A 211 -3.26 1.94 -12.80
C GLN A 211 -4.21 3.14 -12.84
N ILE A 212 -5.47 2.95 -13.30
CA ILE A 212 -6.50 3.99 -13.22
C ILE A 212 -6.73 4.39 -11.74
N GLY A 213 -6.51 3.48 -10.78
CA GLY A 213 -6.49 3.81 -9.34
C GLY A 213 -5.59 5.01 -8.96
N GLY A 214 -4.47 5.22 -9.66
CA GLY A 214 -3.61 6.39 -9.47
C GLY A 214 -4.30 7.73 -9.77
N ILE A 215 -5.32 7.74 -10.64
CA ILE A 215 -6.16 8.90 -10.92
C ILE A 215 -6.98 9.27 -9.66
N THR A 216 -7.55 8.27 -8.98
CA THR A 216 -8.38 8.50 -7.80
C THR A 216 -7.58 9.05 -6.62
N TRP A 217 -6.32 8.62 -6.47
CA TRP A 217 -5.38 9.22 -5.53
C TRP A 217 -5.09 10.69 -5.86
N ALA A 218 -4.73 10.98 -7.11
CA ALA A 218 -4.44 12.35 -7.55
C ALA A 218 -5.67 13.28 -7.49
N MET A 219 -6.89 12.75 -7.65
CA MET A 219 -8.14 13.48 -7.41
C MET A 219 -8.28 13.92 -5.95
N GLY A 220 -7.94 13.04 -4.99
CA GLY A 220 -7.89 13.39 -3.57
C GLY A 220 -6.90 14.51 -3.28
N THR A 221 -5.69 14.42 -3.86
CA THR A 221 -4.65 15.46 -3.74
C THR A 221 -5.10 16.81 -4.31
N LEU A 222 -5.73 16.85 -5.49
CA LEU A 222 -6.28 18.09 -6.05
C LEU A 222 -7.40 18.67 -5.18
N PHE A 223 -8.27 17.81 -4.63
CA PHE A 223 -9.36 18.22 -3.76
C PHE A 223 -8.84 18.84 -2.45
N GLU A 224 -7.79 18.25 -1.85
CA GLU A 224 -7.12 18.81 -0.66
C GLU A 224 -6.60 20.23 -0.91
N ILE A 225 -5.78 20.41 -1.95
CA ILE A 225 -5.17 21.70 -2.27
C ILE A 225 -6.26 22.74 -2.61
N SER A 226 -7.35 22.31 -3.27
CA SER A 226 -8.50 23.17 -3.59
C SER A 226 -9.22 23.65 -2.33
N ILE A 227 -9.53 22.75 -1.37
CA ILE A 227 -10.13 23.13 -0.09
C ILE A 227 -9.17 24.03 0.70
N ALA A 228 -7.89 23.67 0.76
CA ALA A 228 -6.88 24.41 1.51
C ALA A 228 -6.73 25.86 1.02
N SER A 229 -6.74 26.09 -0.31
CA SER A 229 -6.65 27.43 -0.89
C SER A 229 -7.83 28.35 -0.53
N LEU A 230 -9.02 27.78 -0.30
CA LEU A 230 -10.23 28.51 0.11
C LEU A 230 -10.34 28.68 1.62
N VAL A 231 -9.98 27.64 2.37
CA VAL A 231 -10.27 27.53 3.82
C VAL A 231 -9.16 28.10 4.68
N ILE A 232 -7.88 27.93 4.34
CA ILE A 232 -6.77 28.48 5.14
C ILE A 232 -6.85 30.01 5.25
N PRO A 233 -7.08 30.79 4.17
CA PRO A 233 -7.11 32.25 4.26
C PRO A 233 -8.36 32.81 4.96
N THR A 234 -9.44 32.03 5.08
CA THR A 234 -10.76 32.52 5.53
C THR A 234 -11.17 32.01 6.90
N LEU A 235 -10.95 30.72 7.18
CA LEU A 235 -11.39 30.02 8.38
C LEU A 235 -10.22 29.41 9.18
N GLY A 236 -9.05 29.26 8.56
CA GLY A 236 -7.84 28.74 9.17
C GLY A 236 -7.77 27.21 9.26
N TRP A 237 -6.65 26.70 9.78
CA TRP A 237 -6.27 25.29 9.69
C TRP A 237 -7.23 24.31 10.38
N ARG A 238 -7.90 24.73 11.46
CA ARG A 238 -8.84 23.86 12.21
C ARG A 238 -10.02 23.43 11.34
N TRP A 239 -10.53 24.35 10.52
CA TRP A 239 -11.61 24.08 9.57
C TRP A 239 -11.14 23.29 8.35
N LEU A 240 -9.90 23.49 7.88
CA LEU A 240 -9.32 22.64 6.83
C LEU A 240 -9.33 21.17 7.28
N VAL A 241 -8.75 20.90 8.45
CA VAL A 241 -8.71 19.56 9.05
C VAL A 241 -10.11 18.96 9.23
N ALA A 242 -11.10 19.79 9.60
CA ALA A 242 -12.49 19.34 9.72
C ALA A 242 -13.07 18.93 8.36
N PHE A 243 -12.91 19.76 7.33
CA PHE A 243 -13.42 19.49 5.98
C PHE A 243 -12.71 18.31 5.31
N SER A 244 -11.39 18.13 5.49
CA SER A 244 -10.66 16.97 4.99
C SER A 244 -11.13 15.66 5.64
N ALA A 245 -11.62 15.69 6.89
CA ALA A 245 -12.19 14.50 7.54
C ALA A 245 -13.64 14.18 7.09
N MET A 246 -14.40 15.14 6.54
CA MET A 246 -15.82 14.94 6.19
C MET A 246 -16.07 13.82 5.15
N PRO A 247 -15.29 13.70 4.05
CA PRO A 247 -15.48 12.62 3.07
C PRO A 247 -15.41 11.21 3.65
N SER A 248 -14.59 10.98 4.68
CA SER A 248 -14.51 9.68 5.37
C SER A 248 -15.86 9.23 5.92
N PHE A 249 -16.66 10.14 6.49
CA PHE A 249 -18.00 9.81 7.00
C PHE A 249 -18.99 9.47 5.88
N LEU A 250 -18.92 10.15 4.73
CA LEU A 250 -19.71 9.81 3.54
C LEU A 250 -19.33 8.40 3.03
N ILE A 251 -18.04 8.11 2.99
CA ILE A 251 -17.51 6.82 2.50
C ILE A 251 -17.87 5.67 3.46
N CYS A 252 -17.94 5.91 4.77
CA CYS A 252 -18.48 4.93 5.73
C CYS A 252 -19.90 4.45 5.37
N VAL A 253 -20.74 5.33 4.78
CA VAL A 253 -22.07 4.96 4.29
C VAL A 253 -21.96 4.19 2.97
N LEU A 254 -21.12 4.65 2.04
CA LEU A 254 -20.92 4.01 0.72
C LEU A 254 -20.30 2.60 0.83
N ILE A 255 -19.45 2.33 1.83
CA ILE A 255 -18.85 1.01 2.06
C ILE A 255 -19.92 -0.06 2.33
N LYS A 256 -21.10 0.30 2.87
CA LYS A 256 -22.23 -0.64 3.04
C LYS A 256 -22.84 -1.11 1.71
N LEU A 257 -22.54 -0.42 0.60
CA LEU A 257 -22.96 -0.79 -0.76
C LEU A 257 -21.96 -1.73 -1.45
N LEU A 258 -20.76 -1.92 -0.89
CA LEU A 258 -19.81 -2.92 -1.35
C LEU A 258 -20.32 -4.34 -1.03
N PRO A 259 -19.93 -5.35 -1.82
CA PRO A 259 -19.98 -6.75 -1.39
C PRO A 259 -18.82 -7.05 -0.43
N GLU A 260 -18.97 -8.07 0.40
CA GLU A 260 -17.82 -8.71 1.05
C GLU A 260 -17.10 -9.63 0.05
N SER A 261 -15.81 -9.86 0.28
CA SER A 261 -14.94 -10.72 -0.51
C SER A 261 -15.52 -12.13 -0.70
N ALA A 262 -15.74 -12.52 -1.96
CA ALA A 262 -16.19 -13.88 -2.30
C ALA A 262 -15.14 -14.94 -1.93
N ARG A 263 -13.83 -14.59 -2.01
CA ARG A 263 -12.73 -15.48 -1.57
C ARG A 263 -12.73 -15.69 -0.07
N TYR A 264 -12.87 -14.62 0.71
CA TYR A 264 -12.98 -14.68 2.17
C TYR A 264 -14.18 -15.54 2.60
N LEU A 265 -15.37 -15.31 2.02
CA LEU A 265 -16.57 -16.07 2.36
C LEU A 265 -16.42 -17.57 2.04
N VAL A 266 -15.82 -17.93 0.90
CA VAL A 266 -15.51 -19.33 0.57
C VAL A 266 -14.51 -19.95 1.54
N ALA A 267 -13.47 -19.20 1.96
CA ALA A 267 -12.48 -19.66 2.94
C ALA A 267 -13.04 -19.75 4.38
N ALA A 268 -14.01 -18.91 4.72
CA ALA A 268 -14.74 -18.92 6.01
C ALA A 268 -15.84 -20.00 6.06
N GLY A 269 -16.07 -20.74 4.97
CA GLY A 269 -17.11 -21.77 4.87
C GLY A 269 -18.49 -21.27 4.44
N GLU A 270 -18.72 -19.95 4.36
CA GLU A 270 -19.97 -19.31 3.94
C GLU A 270 -20.18 -19.35 2.39
N LYS A 271 -20.09 -20.54 1.80
CA LYS A 271 -20.14 -20.76 0.34
C LYS A 271 -21.43 -20.24 -0.30
N ASP A 272 -22.58 -20.40 0.34
CA ASP A 272 -23.88 -19.96 -0.19
C ASP A 272 -23.96 -18.42 -0.30
N ARG A 273 -23.35 -17.73 0.66
CA ARG A 273 -23.28 -16.26 0.70
C ARG A 273 -22.35 -15.74 -0.38
N ALA A 274 -21.21 -16.41 -0.60
CA ALA A 274 -20.31 -16.13 -1.72
C ALA A 274 -21.01 -16.36 -3.08
N LEU A 275 -21.72 -17.48 -3.23
CA LEU A 275 -22.47 -17.82 -4.44
C LEU A 275 -23.55 -16.77 -4.74
N HIS A 276 -24.31 -16.33 -3.73
CA HIS A 276 -25.32 -15.27 -3.89
C HIS A 276 -24.71 -13.93 -4.33
N ILE A 277 -23.51 -13.55 -3.83
CA ILE A 277 -22.79 -12.37 -4.30
C ILE A 277 -22.35 -12.52 -5.76
N LEU A 278 -21.81 -13.68 -6.14
CA LEU A 278 -21.39 -13.97 -7.51
C LEU A 278 -22.59 -14.00 -8.48
N GLN A 279 -23.72 -14.58 -8.08
CA GLN A 279 -24.99 -14.55 -8.84
C GLN A 279 -25.50 -13.11 -9.02
N LYS A 280 -25.43 -12.28 -7.97
CA LYS A 280 -25.81 -10.86 -8.04
C LYS A 280 -24.90 -10.08 -9.00
N ALA A 281 -23.59 -10.34 -8.99
CA ALA A 281 -22.65 -9.75 -9.94
C ALA A 281 -22.93 -10.20 -11.38
N ALA A 282 -23.15 -11.50 -11.60
CA ALA A 282 -23.54 -12.07 -12.90
C ALA A 282 -24.82 -11.42 -13.45
N LYS A 283 -25.88 -11.31 -12.62
CA LYS A 283 -27.15 -10.67 -12.98
C LYS A 283 -27.01 -9.19 -13.35
N ILE A 284 -26.18 -8.44 -12.63
CA ILE A 284 -25.91 -7.02 -12.93
C ILE A 284 -25.14 -6.87 -14.25
N ASN A 285 -24.18 -7.76 -14.52
CA ASN A 285 -23.40 -7.77 -15.76
C ASN A 285 -24.11 -8.43 -16.95
N LYS A 286 -25.32 -9.00 -16.75
CA LYS A 286 -26.04 -9.82 -17.74
C LYS A 286 -25.23 -11.02 -18.24
N SER A 287 -24.40 -11.60 -17.37
CA SER A 287 -23.62 -12.82 -17.61
C SER A 287 -24.15 -13.99 -16.76
N SER A 288 -23.65 -15.19 -17.02
CA SER A 288 -23.92 -16.41 -16.26
C SER A 288 -22.68 -16.89 -15.50
N LEU A 289 -22.91 -17.62 -14.40
CA LEU A 289 -21.86 -18.37 -13.72
C LEU A 289 -21.54 -19.67 -14.47
N PRO A 290 -20.35 -20.26 -14.28
CA PRO A 290 -20.08 -21.63 -14.69
C PRO A 290 -21.09 -22.60 -14.07
N LYS A 291 -21.40 -23.68 -14.78
CA LYS A 291 -22.18 -24.79 -14.20
C LYS A 291 -21.31 -25.51 -13.17
N GLY A 292 -21.83 -25.74 -11.97
CA GLY A 292 -21.13 -26.54 -10.98
C GLY A 292 -21.30 -26.11 -9.53
N ARG A 293 -20.46 -26.69 -8.67
CA ARG A 293 -20.37 -26.36 -7.24
C ARG A 293 -19.16 -25.48 -6.95
N LEU A 294 -19.36 -24.44 -6.14
CA LEU A 294 -18.31 -23.52 -5.73
C LEU A 294 -17.36 -24.19 -4.71
N THR A 295 -16.06 -24.20 -5.00
CA THR A 295 -15.03 -24.71 -4.08
C THR A 295 -13.91 -23.70 -3.80
N VAL A 296 -13.13 -24.03 -2.78
CA VAL A 296 -11.89 -23.33 -2.43
C VAL A 296 -10.84 -23.73 -3.47
N ALA A 297 -10.24 -22.76 -4.15
CA ALA A 297 -9.06 -23.03 -4.98
C ALA A 297 -7.95 -23.64 -4.10
N HIS A 298 -7.24 -24.66 -4.60
CA HIS A 298 -6.14 -25.27 -3.87
C HIS A 298 -5.10 -24.21 -3.50
N SER A 299 -4.94 -23.95 -2.20
CA SER A 299 -3.98 -22.96 -1.73
C SER A 299 -2.57 -23.49 -1.93
N ALA A 300 -1.88 -23.02 -2.97
CA ALA A 300 -0.44 -23.20 -3.09
C ALA A 300 0.24 -22.75 -1.80
N SER A 301 1.25 -23.50 -1.35
CA SER A 301 1.92 -23.24 -0.07
C SER A 301 2.38 -21.79 0.01
N ARG A 302 2.02 -21.10 1.10
CA ARG A 302 2.53 -19.75 1.38
C ARG A 302 4.04 -19.85 1.55
N GLY A 303 4.80 -19.17 0.69
CA GLY A 303 6.25 -19.12 0.82
C GLY A 303 6.71 -18.26 2.00
N ASN A 304 7.95 -18.42 2.41
CA ASN A 304 8.56 -17.72 3.53
C ASN A 304 9.29 -16.45 3.09
N VAL A 305 9.58 -15.54 4.03
CA VAL A 305 10.37 -14.32 3.76
C VAL A 305 11.79 -14.64 3.30
N SER A 306 12.34 -15.78 3.73
CA SER A 306 13.62 -16.34 3.24
C SER A 306 13.67 -16.50 1.72
N ASP A 307 12.53 -16.77 1.09
CA ASP A 307 12.44 -17.19 -0.30
C ASP A 307 12.64 -15.98 -1.25
N LEU A 308 12.43 -14.75 -0.75
CA LEU A 308 12.84 -13.52 -1.44
C LEU A 308 14.36 -13.36 -1.49
N LEU A 309 15.09 -13.97 -0.54
CA LEU A 309 16.55 -13.92 -0.45
C LEU A 309 17.21 -15.19 -1.00
N SER A 310 16.45 -16.04 -1.71
CA SER A 310 16.99 -17.16 -2.48
C SER A 310 18.03 -16.67 -3.51
N PRO A 311 18.99 -17.50 -3.96
CA PRO A 311 19.98 -17.09 -4.93
C PRO A 311 19.39 -16.62 -6.27
N GLU A 312 18.20 -17.11 -6.67
CA GLU A 312 17.51 -16.61 -7.88
C GLU A 312 16.95 -15.20 -7.70
N TYR A 313 16.32 -14.92 -6.55
CA TYR A 313 15.55 -13.68 -6.35
C TYR A 313 16.30 -12.57 -5.60
N ARG A 314 17.33 -12.89 -4.80
CA ARG A 314 18.02 -11.94 -3.90
C ARG A 314 18.44 -10.63 -4.57
N ARG A 315 19.01 -10.70 -5.78
CA ARG A 315 19.42 -9.49 -6.55
C ARG A 315 18.21 -8.63 -6.90
N THR A 316 17.18 -9.24 -7.47
CA THR A 316 15.91 -8.59 -7.81
C THR A 316 15.26 -7.98 -6.58
N SER A 317 15.16 -8.73 -5.47
CA SER A 317 14.54 -8.27 -4.24
C SER A 317 15.24 -7.07 -3.62
N LEU A 318 16.57 -7.09 -3.52
CA LEU A 318 17.35 -5.95 -3.03
C LEU A 318 17.21 -4.71 -3.92
N GLN A 319 17.25 -4.88 -5.25
CA GLN A 319 17.04 -3.78 -6.20
C GLN A 319 15.62 -3.20 -6.06
N MET A 320 14.60 -4.06 -5.94
CA MET A 320 13.22 -3.61 -5.76
C MET A 320 13.02 -2.91 -4.41
N TRP A 321 13.59 -3.39 -3.31
CA TRP A 321 13.49 -2.71 -2.01
C TRP A 321 14.06 -1.28 -2.08
N LEU A 322 15.22 -1.09 -2.72
CA LEU A 322 15.80 0.24 -2.94
C LEU A 322 14.94 1.10 -3.87
N MET A 323 14.37 0.53 -4.94
CA MET A 323 13.46 1.28 -5.82
C MET A 323 12.18 1.70 -5.09
N TRP A 324 11.56 0.83 -4.31
CA TRP A 324 10.36 1.15 -3.52
C TRP A 324 10.64 2.20 -2.45
N PHE A 325 11.78 2.11 -1.76
CA PHE A 325 12.27 3.14 -0.85
C PHE A 325 12.42 4.49 -1.58
N ALA A 326 13.16 4.53 -2.69
CA ALA A 326 13.40 5.74 -3.48
C ALA A 326 12.11 6.35 -4.03
N THR A 327 11.18 5.52 -4.48
CA THR A 327 9.88 5.95 -5.01
C THR A 327 9.06 6.69 -3.97
N ALA A 328 8.86 6.08 -2.79
CA ALA A 328 8.08 6.70 -1.73
C ALA A 328 8.81 7.89 -1.09
N PHE A 329 10.12 7.79 -0.90
CA PHE A 329 10.96 8.89 -0.41
C PHE A 329 10.83 10.12 -1.32
N SER A 330 10.98 9.96 -2.63
CA SER A 330 10.92 11.08 -3.59
C SER A 330 9.51 11.58 -3.86
N TYR A 331 8.49 10.71 -3.91
CA TYR A 331 7.10 11.13 -4.11
C TYR A 331 6.59 11.98 -2.93
N TYR A 332 6.57 11.41 -1.71
CA TYR A 332 6.14 12.15 -0.52
C TYR A 332 7.09 13.32 -0.22
N GLY A 333 8.38 13.17 -0.55
CA GLY A 333 9.38 14.24 -0.46
C GLY A 333 9.02 15.43 -1.34
N MET A 334 8.67 15.22 -2.61
CA MET A 334 8.21 16.29 -3.51
C MET A 334 6.92 16.94 -2.99
N VAL A 335 5.97 16.16 -2.49
CA VAL A 335 4.71 16.70 -1.94
C VAL A 335 5.00 17.64 -0.77
N LEU A 336 5.80 17.23 0.21
CA LEU A 336 6.16 18.05 1.37
C LEU A 336 7.04 19.25 0.97
N ALA A 337 8.06 19.01 0.13
CA ALA A 337 8.98 20.04 -0.35
C ALA A 337 8.27 21.09 -1.24
N SER A 338 7.14 20.77 -1.87
CA SER A 338 6.39 21.74 -2.68
C SER A 338 6.02 23.00 -1.89
N ALA A 339 5.59 22.86 -0.64
CA ALA A 339 5.22 24.00 0.20
C ALA A 339 6.46 24.80 0.65
N GLU A 340 7.49 24.12 1.15
CA GLU A 340 8.72 24.75 1.66
C GLU A 340 9.51 25.46 0.53
N ILE A 341 9.58 24.88 -0.68
CA ILE A 341 10.24 25.50 -1.85
C ILE A 341 9.54 26.80 -2.25
N LEU A 342 8.19 26.83 -2.25
CA LEU A 342 7.43 28.04 -2.60
C LEU A 342 7.60 29.14 -1.55
N GLN A 343 7.61 28.77 -0.26
CA GLN A 343 7.93 29.72 0.83
C GLN A 343 9.32 30.33 0.69
N ILE A 344 10.33 29.53 0.36
CA ILE A 344 11.70 30.00 0.13
C ILE A 344 11.78 30.89 -1.11
N HIS A 345 11.14 30.50 -2.21
CA HIS A 345 11.10 31.28 -3.45
C HIS A 345 10.54 32.69 -3.21
N ASN A 346 9.40 32.78 -2.54
CA ASN A 346 8.75 34.05 -2.18
C ASN A 346 9.60 34.89 -1.21
N SER A 347 10.33 34.26 -0.28
CA SER A 347 11.25 34.97 0.62
C SER A 347 12.47 35.57 -0.10
N GLY A 348 12.86 35.01 -1.25
CA GLY A 348 13.95 35.51 -2.08
C GLY A 348 13.62 36.81 -2.82
N GLU A 349 12.33 37.09 -3.08
CA GLU A 349 11.88 38.36 -3.66
C GLU A 349 11.60 39.43 -2.58
N GLU A 350 11.13 39.03 -1.39
CA GLU A 350 10.67 39.93 -0.33
C GLU A 350 11.52 39.95 0.97
N SER A 351 12.85 40.13 0.90
CA SER A 351 13.61 40.97 1.87
C SER A 351 15.14 41.02 1.67
N ARG A 352 15.67 42.24 1.51
CA ARG A 352 17.05 42.61 1.91
C ARG A 352 17.14 43.28 3.30
N ASN A 353 15.99 43.47 3.97
CA ASN A 353 15.92 44.16 5.26
C ASN A 353 15.59 43.14 6.37
N ALA A 354 16.60 42.82 7.18
CA ALA A 354 16.48 41.96 8.34
C ALA A 354 15.59 42.61 9.41
N ASP A 355 14.60 41.87 9.89
CA ASP A 355 14.49 41.50 11.31
C ASP A 355 13.23 40.66 11.56
N SER A 356 13.29 39.83 12.61
CA SER A 356 12.28 38.85 13.07
C SER A 356 12.08 37.59 12.20
N CYS A 357 11.73 36.50 12.89
CA CYS A 357 11.41 35.18 12.34
C CYS A 357 10.07 35.21 11.60
N LYS A 358 10.08 35.68 10.34
CA LYS A 358 8.86 35.78 9.52
C LYS A 358 8.46 34.41 8.96
N CYS A 359 7.41 33.84 9.55
CA CYS A 359 6.75 32.67 9.01
C CYS A 359 5.80 33.08 7.87
N ASN A 360 6.19 32.80 6.63
CA ASN A 360 5.43 33.18 5.44
C ASN A 360 4.37 32.11 5.14
N LEU A 361 3.09 32.47 5.23
CA LEU A 361 1.99 31.61 4.75
C LEU A 361 1.99 31.53 3.21
N LEU A 362 1.47 30.43 2.66
CA LEU A 362 1.32 30.29 1.20
C LEU A 362 0.34 31.34 0.65
N LYS A 363 0.74 32.03 -0.42
CA LYS A 363 -0.06 32.99 -1.18
C LYS A 363 -0.98 32.24 -2.16
N SER A 364 -2.00 32.91 -2.69
CA SER A 364 -2.95 32.32 -3.66
C SER A 364 -2.26 31.70 -4.88
N ASP A 365 -1.20 32.34 -5.38
CA ASP A 365 -0.45 31.86 -6.54
C ASP A 365 0.37 30.58 -6.23
N ASP A 366 0.78 30.39 -4.97
CA ASP A 366 1.44 29.15 -4.53
C ASP A 366 0.48 27.96 -4.61
N TYR A 367 -0.78 28.14 -4.20
CA TYR A 367 -1.82 27.11 -4.33
C TYR A 367 -2.09 26.78 -5.81
N ILE A 368 -2.09 27.78 -6.69
CA ILE A 368 -2.21 27.55 -8.14
C ILE A 368 -1.02 26.73 -8.64
N THR A 369 0.22 27.05 -8.23
CA THR A 369 1.42 26.25 -8.55
C THR A 369 1.32 24.81 -8.03
N MET A 370 0.79 24.59 -6.81
CA MET A 370 0.55 23.25 -6.27
C MET A 370 -0.54 22.47 -7.03
N LEU A 371 -1.63 23.12 -7.45
CA LEU A 371 -2.68 22.50 -8.26
C LEU A 371 -2.17 22.12 -9.66
N VAL A 372 -1.51 23.05 -10.35
CA VAL A 372 -0.96 22.83 -11.69
C VAL A 372 0.11 21.74 -11.66
N SER A 373 1.03 21.74 -10.70
CA SER A 373 2.02 20.68 -10.59
C SER A 373 1.41 19.30 -10.28
N THR A 374 0.35 19.23 -9.47
CA THR A 374 -0.37 17.98 -9.17
C THR A 374 -1.07 17.40 -10.42
N PHE A 375 -1.49 18.23 -11.38
CA PHE A 375 -1.99 17.76 -12.68
C PHE A 375 -0.94 16.92 -13.47
N GLY A 376 0.35 17.04 -13.15
CA GLY A 376 1.41 16.19 -13.69
C GLY A 376 1.20 14.70 -13.38
N GLU A 377 0.60 14.37 -12.24
CA GLU A 377 0.29 12.98 -11.87
C GLU A 377 -0.77 12.36 -12.80
N PHE A 378 -1.79 13.16 -13.19
CA PHE A 378 -2.83 12.72 -14.13
C PHE A 378 -2.29 12.49 -15.53
N LEU A 379 -1.48 13.43 -16.04
CA LEU A 379 -0.96 13.36 -17.41
C LEU A 379 0.15 12.31 -17.54
N ALA A 380 0.92 12.06 -16.49
CA ALA A 380 1.95 11.03 -16.50
C ALA A 380 1.39 9.59 -16.52
N LEU A 381 0.19 9.32 -16.00
CA LEU A 381 -0.40 7.98 -15.95
C LEU A 381 -0.60 7.34 -17.35
N PRO A 382 -1.35 7.93 -18.31
CA PRO A 382 -1.52 7.35 -19.64
C PRO A 382 -0.21 7.31 -20.44
N LEU A 383 0.65 8.32 -20.28
CA LEU A 383 1.98 8.35 -20.91
C LEU A 383 2.84 7.18 -20.42
N ASN A 384 2.83 6.87 -19.12
CA ASN A 384 3.57 5.75 -18.56
C ASN A 384 3.02 4.39 -18.97
N LEU A 385 1.70 4.22 -19.03
CA LEU A 385 1.10 2.98 -19.54
C LEU A 385 1.56 2.70 -20.99
N LEU A 386 1.52 3.72 -21.86
CA LEU A 386 2.02 3.63 -23.23
C LEU A 386 3.53 3.33 -23.27
N LEU A 387 4.31 3.91 -22.36
CA LEU A 387 5.75 3.71 -22.26
C LEU A 387 6.10 2.27 -21.85
N ILE A 388 5.42 1.71 -20.85
CA ILE A 388 5.59 0.32 -20.34
C ILE A 388 5.39 -0.72 -21.45
N ASP A 389 4.42 -0.50 -22.34
CA ASP A 389 4.14 -1.40 -23.45
C ASP A 389 5.05 -1.15 -24.67
N ARG A 390 5.49 0.09 -24.91
CA ARG A 390 6.47 0.43 -25.97
C ARG A 390 7.88 -0.06 -25.62
N ILE A 391 8.53 0.52 -24.62
CA ILE A 391 9.97 0.30 -24.36
C ILE A 391 10.29 -0.87 -23.42
N GLY A 392 9.27 -1.46 -22.77
CA GLY A 392 9.46 -2.54 -21.81
C GLY A 392 9.73 -2.05 -20.38
N ARG A 393 9.48 -2.92 -19.39
CA ARG A 393 9.30 -2.49 -18.01
C ARG A 393 10.59 -1.90 -17.44
N ARG A 394 11.72 -2.60 -17.64
CA ARG A 394 13.05 -2.21 -17.14
C ARG A 394 13.43 -0.79 -17.54
N TYR A 395 13.24 -0.45 -18.82
CA TYR A 395 13.55 0.87 -19.34
C TYR A 395 12.55 1.94 -18.90
N THR A 396 11.26 1.61 -18.72
CA THR A 396 10.30 2.57 -18.15
C THR A 396 10.63 2.93 -16.70
N GLY A 397 11.05 1.97 -15.87
CA GLY A 397 11.54 2.25 -14.52
C GLY A 397 12.76 3.19 -14.52
N ALA A 398 13.71 2.94 -15.43
CA ALA A 398 14.90 3.77 -15.60
C ALA A 398 14.58 5.19 -16.10
N VAL A 399 13.72 5.34 -17.11
CA VAL A 399 13.32 6.65 -17.65
C VAL A 399 12.60 7.50 -16.59
N ASN A 400 11.69 6.91 -15.81
CA ASN A 400 11.01 7.65 -14.75
C ASN A 400 11.95 8.09 -13.63
N SER A 401 12.78 7.18 -13.10
CA SER A 401 13.71 7.51 -12.02
C SER A 401 14.81 8.49 -12.46
N CYS A 402 15.30 8.39 -13.70
CA CYS A 402 16.24 9.34 -14.29
C CYS A 402 15.59 10.72 -14.52
N GLY A 403 14.38 10.77 -15.10
CA GLY A 403 13.63 12.02 -15.28
C GLY A 403 13.35 12.70 -13.94
N MET A 404 12.83 11.95 -12.97
CA MET A 404 12.64 12.41 -11.59
C MET A 404 13.93 13.00 -11.01
N ALA A 405 15.07 12.32 -11.13
CA ALA A 405 16.36 12.81 -10.63
C ALA A 405 16.80 14.13 -11.29
N ILE A 406 16.72 14.21 -12.63
CA ILE A 406 17.11 15.40 -13.39
C ILE A 406 16.22 16.58 -13.00
N PHE A 407 14.90 16.42 -13.01
CA PHE A 407 13.99 17.52 -12.67
C PHE A 407 14.09 17.92 -11.18
N PHE A 408 14.39 17.00 -10.26
CA PHE A 408 14.76 17.38 -8.89
C PHE A 408 16.02 18.26 -8.89
N LEU A 409 17.10 17.85 -9.56
CA LEU A 409 18.35 18.61 -9.63
C LEU A 409 18.20 19.99 -10.28
N LEU A 410 17.18 20.21 -11.12
CA LEU A 410 16.86 21.52 -11.69
C LEU A 410 16.17 22.47 -10.69
N LEU A 411 15.55 21.98 -9.61
CA LEU A 411 14.89 22.83 -8.59
C LEU A 411 15.86 23.71 -7.79
N GLN A 412 17.17 23.43 -7.82
CA GLN A 412 18.18 24.28 -7.16
C GLN A 412 18.49 25.57 -7.93
N LEU A 413 18.02 25.71 -9.17
CA LEU A 413 18.31 26.85 -10.03
C LEU A 413 17.30 27.98 -9.79
N GLN A 414 17.79 29.22 -9.68
CA GLN A 414 16.91 30.39 -9.59
C GLN A 414 16.18 30.60 -10.91
N MET A 415 14.86 30.43 -10.91
CA MET A 415 13.99 30.41 -12.11
C MET A 415 12.69 31.17 -11.83
N PRO A 416 12.01 31.73 -12.87
CA PRO A 416 10.69 32.34 -12.68
C PRO A 416 9.64 31.30 -12.27
N GLN A 417 8.64 31.71 -11.50
CA GLN A 417 7.57 30.85 -10.94
C GLN A 417 6.88 29.95 -11.98
N SER A 418 6.70 30.42 -13.22
CA SER A 418 6.13 29.63 -14.31
C SER A 418 6.99 28.41 -14.68
N LEU A 419 8.32 28.59 -14.75
CA LEU A 419 9.26 27.51 -15.02
C LEU A 419 9.42 26.58 -13.80
N LEU A 420 9.41 27.14 -12.58
CA LEU A 420 9.36 26.36 -11.34
C LEU A 420 8.13 25.44 -11.33
N THR A 421 6.95 25.95 -11.68
CA THR A 421 5.70 25.19 -11.79
C THR A 421 5.82 24.03 -12.79
N ILE A 422 6.44 24.26 -13.95
CA ILE A 422 6.69 23.22 -14.98
C ILE A 422 7.68 22.16 -14.47
N ILE A 423 8.74 22.55 -13.75
CA ILE A 423 9.69 21.59 -13.17
C ILE A 423 8.99 20.74 -12.10
N MET A 424 8.23 21.35 -11.19
CA MET A 424 7.45 20.64 -10.16
C MET A 424 6.42 19.67 -10.78
N PHE A 425 5.72 20.10 -11.83
CA PHE A 425 4.84 19.24 -12.63
C PHE A 425 5.57 17.99 -13.14
N MET A 426 6.77 18.17 -13.72
CA MET A 426 7.56 17.06 -14.25
C MET A 426 8.06 16.13 -13.15
N VAL A 427 8.55 16.66 -12.01
CA VAL A 427 8.97 15.83 -10.87
C VAL A 427 7.81 14.97 -10.35
N ARG A 428 6.62 15.56 -10.15
CA ARG A 428 5.43 14.82 -9.69
C ARG A 428 5.00 13.76 -10.70
N GLY A 429 4.96 14.10 -11.99
CA GLY A 429 4.64 13.17 -13.07
C GLY A 429 5.59 11.96 -13.13
N PHE A 430 6.90 12.17 -13.14
CA PHE A 430 7.88 11.08 -13.14
C PHE A 430 7.88 10.26 -11.83
N SER A 431 7.67 10.91 -10.68
CA SER A 431 7.53 10.21 -9.40
C SER A 431 6.32 9.27 -9.39
N GLN A 432 5.17 9.73 -9.92
CA GLN A 432 3.97 8.91 -10.05
C GLN A 432 4.15 7.79 -11.09
N GLY A 433 4.86 8.06 -12.19
CA GLY A 433 5.25 7.04 -13.17
C GLY A 433 6.12 5.93 -12.56
N LEU A 434 7.08 6.30 -11.71
CA LEU A 434 7.91 5.35 -10.97
C LEU A 434 7.08 4.51 -9.98
N PHE A 435 6.09 5.11 -9.31
CA PHE A 435 5.13 4.38 -8.46
C PHE A 435 4.38 3.31 -9.25
N ASN A 436 3.84 3.66 -10.42
CA ASN A 436 3.15 2.69 -11.28
C ASN A 436 4.08 1.56 -11.72
N PHE A 437 5.31 1.89 -12.13
CA PHE A 437 6.33 0.88 -12.47
C PHE A 437 6.58 -0.10 -11.33
N VAL A 438 6.85 0.36 -10.10
CA VAL A 438 7.23 -0.56 -9.01
C VAL A 438 6.08 -1.50 -8.62
N TYR A 439 4.83 -1.04 -8.61
CA TYR A 439 3.67 -1.92 -8.38
C TYR A 439 3.55 -3.01 -9.46
N ILE A 440 3.65 -2.63 -10.74
CA ILE A 440 3.52 -3.57 -11.87
C ILE A 440 4.66 -4.58 -11.88
N TYR A 441 5.91 -4.11 -11.83
CA TYR A 441 7.08 -4.99 -11.92
C TYR A 441 7.15 -5.96 -10.74
N THR A 442 6.83 -5.53 -9.52
CA THR A 442 6.80 -6.42 -8.34
C THR A 442 5.74 -7.51 -8.47
N ALA A 443 4.59 -7.20 -9.10
CA ALA A 443 3.54 -8.18 -9.36
C ALA A 443 3.88 -9.13 -10.53
N GLU A 444 4.62 -8.68 -11.54
CA GLU A 444 5.04 -9.51 -12.68
C GLU A 444 6.25 -10.41 -12.36
N VAL A 445 7.21 -9.96 -11.52
CA VAL A 445 8.51 -10.64 -11.34
C VAL A 445 8.48 -11.84 -10.37
N TYR A 446 7.62 -11.82 -9.36
CA TYR A 446 7.55 -12.88 -8.35
C TYR A 446 6.52 -13.97 -8.70
N PRO A 447 6.82 -15.26 -8.44
CA PRO A 447 5.87 -16.35 -8.60
C PRO A 447 4.71 -16.24 -7.62
N THR A 448 3.56 -16.82 -7.98
CA THR A 448 2.30 -16.67 -7.22
C THR A 448 2.41 -17.05 -5.73
N THR A 449 3.28 -17.98 -5.36
CA THR A 449 3.52 -18.40 -3.96
C THR A 449 4.17 -17.34 -3.08
N ILE A 450 5.04 -16.47 -3.63
CA ILE A 450 5.76 -15.43 -2.87
C ILE A 450 5.38 -14.01 -3.26
N ARG A 451 4.59 -13.81 -4.33
CA ARG A 451 4.24 -12.49 -4.88
C ARG A 451 3.65 -11.53 -3.85
N THR A 452 2.63 -11.96 -3.11
CA THR A 452 1.98 -11.14 -2.07
C THR A 452 2.97 -10.73 -0.98
N LEU A 453 3.88 -11.64 -0.61
CA LEU A 453 4.91 -11.41 0.40
C LEU A 453 6.02 -10.48 -0.13
N GLY A 454 6.42 -10.63 -1.40
CA GLY A 454 7.35 -9.73 -2.08
C GLY A 454 6.84 -8.30 -2.20
N ILE A 455 5.55 -8.12 -2.54
CA ILE A 455 4.88 -6.81 -2.53
C ILE A 455 4.82 -6.25 -1.10
N GLY A 456 4.47 -7.07 -0.10
CA GLY A 456 4.40 -6.64 1.30
C GLY A 456 5.73 -6.13 1.86
N VAL A 457 6.82 -6.90 1.69
CA VAL A 457 8.16 -6.52 2.17
C VAL A 457 8.70 -5.30 1.41
N ALA A 458 8.47 -5.21 0.10
CA ALA A 458 8.90 -4.06 -0.67
C ALA A 458 8.10 -2.79 -0.31
N SER A 459 6.80 -2.92 -0.04
CA SER A 459 5.97 -1.82 0.47
C SER A 459 6.42 -1.35 1.86
N ALA A 460 6.89 -2.25 2.73
CA ALA A 460 7.46 -1.88 4.02
C ALA A 460 8.72 -0.98 3.85
N TRP A 461 9.63 -1.32 2.92
CA TRP A 461 10.76 -0.44 2.58
C TRP A 461 10.32 0.92 2.02
N ALA A 462 9.21 0.97 1.27
CA ALA A 462 8.60 2.22 0.85
C ALA A 462 8.14 3.09 2.04
N ARG A 463 7.59 2.46 3.10
CA ARG A 463 7.23 3.18 4.35
C ARG A 463 8.46 3.75 5.06
N VAL A 464 9.58 3.03 5.09
CA VAL A 464 10.84 3.56 5.66
C VAL A 464 11.32 4.80 4.88
N GLY A 465 11.24 4.78 3.54
CA GLY A 465 11.53 5.97 2.72
C GLY A 465 10.61 7.14 3.05
N ALA A 466 9.30 6.88 3.18
CA ALA A 466 8.32 7.89 3.54
C ALA A 466 8.50 8.43 4.98
N MET A 467 9.01 7.63 5.93
CA MET A 467 9.32 8.08 7.30
C MET A 467 10.53 9.03 7.35
N LEU A 468 11.51 8.86 6.46
CA LEU A 468 12.76 9.62 6.44
C LEU A 468 12.68 10.89 5.59
N THR A 469 11.83 10.91 4.55
CA THR A 469 11.73 12.05 3.63
C THR A 469 11.37 13.40 4.29
N PRO A 470 10.57 13.50 5.37
CA PRO A 470 10.30 14.77 6.05
C PRO A 470 11.54 15.49 6.57
N PHE A 471 12.53 14.74 7.07
CA PHE A 471 13.78 15.34 7.54
C PHE A 471 14.59 15.97 6.40
N VAL A 472 14.43 15.48 5.17
CA VAL A 472 15.07 16.08 3.99
C VAL A 472 14.21 17.19 3.40
N ALA A 473 12.90 16.98 3.23
CA ALA A 473 11.96 17.96 2.67
C ALA A 473 11.74 19.20 3.54
N GLN A 474 11.75 19.06 4.87
CA GLN A 474 11.31 20.12 5.80
C GLN A 474 12.42 20.63 6.73
N VAL A 475 13.51 19.87 6.95
CA VAL A 475 14.64 20.29 7.80
C VAL A 475 15.91 20.57 7.00
N LEU A 476 16.30 19.67 6.08
CA LEU A 476 17.51 19.90 5.27
C LEU A 476 17.28 20.97 4.20
N LEU A 477 16.09 21.03 3.62
CA LEU A 477 15.75 21.97 2.54
C LEU A 477 15.84 23.44 2.98
N ASP A 478 15.34 23.76 4.17
CA ASP A 478 15.46 25.09 4.81
C ASP A 478 16.93 25.49 5.02
N LYS A 479 17.77 24.56 5.51
CA LYS A 479 19.20 24.80 5.73
C LYS A 479 20.01 24.90 4.43
N SER A 480 19.65 24.11 3.42
CA SER A 480 20.30 24.09 2.11
C SER A 480 19.43 23.37 1.08
N LEU A 481 18.77 24.16 0.23
CA LEU A 481 18.02 23.68 -0.93
C LEU A 481 18.88 22.73 -1.79
N THR A 482 20.13 23.14 -2.08
CA THR A 482 21.11 22.34 -2.83
C THR A 482 21.32 20.97 -2.19
N ALA A 483 21.62 20.90 -0.89
CA ALA A 483 21.88 19.61 -0.23
C ALA A 483 20.66 18.68 -0.27
N ALA A 484 19.46 19.20 -0.01
CA ALA A 484 18.23 18.41 -0.07
C ALA A 484 17.94 17.90 -1.50
N VAL A 485 18.07 18.77 -2.49
CA VAL A 485 17.88 18.44 -3.92
C VAL A 485 18.88 17.37 -4.40
N TRP A 486 20.16 17.45 -4.00
CA TRP A 486 21.14 16.42 -4.32
C TRP A 486 20.84 15.06 -3.67
N VAL A 487 20.26 15.01 -2.47
CA VAL A 487 19.82 13.74 -1.86
C VAL A 487 18.73 13.06 -2.71
N TYR A 488 17.71 13.79 -3.15
CA TYR A 488 16.69 13.25 -4.06
C TYR A 488 17.28 12.86 -5.43
N GLY A 489 18.13 13.70 -5.99
CA GLY A 489 18.80 13.47 -7.28
C GLY A 489 19.66 12.19 -7.27
N LEU A 490 20.57 12.06 -6.30
CA LEU A 490 21.44 10.89 -6.17
C LEU A 490 20.65 9.60 -5.91
N LEU A 491 19.61 9.65 -5.08
CA LEU A 491 18.74 8.50 -4.83
C LEU A 491 17.95 8.09 -6.09
N GLY A 492 17.47 9.06 -6.87
CA GLY A 492 16.83 8.81 -8.16
C GLY A 492 17.78 8.24 -9.23
N LEU A 493 19.03 8.72 -9.28
CA LEU A 493 20.08 8.16 -10.15
C LEU A 493 20.45 6.72 -9.74
N LEU A 494 20.55 6.44 -8.44
CA LEU A 494 20.73 5.09 -7.92
C LEU A 494 19.55 4.17 -8.28
N ALA A 495 18.30 4.66 -8.13
CA ALA A 495 17.12 3.92 -8.56
C ALA A 495 17.09 3.66 -10.07
N SER A 496 17.56 4.61 -10.89
CA SER A 496 17.73 4.43 -12.34
C SER A 496 18.77 3.38 -12.68
N LEU A 497 19.94 3.42 -12.03
CA LEU A 497 20.96 2.39 -12.17
C LEU A 497 20.44 1.02 -11.75
N CYS A 498 19.69 0.93 -10.64
CA CYS A 498 19.06 -0.31 -10.20
C CYS A 498 18.02 -0.82 -11.21
N ALA A 499 17.17 0.05 -11.75
CA ALA A 499 16.22 -0.29 -12.81
C ALA A 499 16.95 -0.83 -14.05
N ILE A 500 18.00 -0.14 -14.52
CA ILE A 500 18.83 -0.60 -15.64
C ILE A 500 19.55 -1.91 -15.29
N LEU A 501 19.88 -2.19 -14.03
CA LEU A 501 20.56 -3.43 -13.61
C LEU A 501 19.60 -4.57 -13.20
N LEU A 502 18.29 -4.44 -13.38
CA LEU A 502 17.33 -5.52 -13.13
C LEU A 502 17.61 -6.72 -14.05
N PRO A 503 17.73 -7.96 -13.51
CA PRO A 503 18.12 -9.13 -14.30
C PRO A 503 16.99 -9.71 -15.16
N ILE A 504 15.73 -9.39 -14.85
CA ILE A 504 14.55 -9.97 -15.48
C ILE A 504 13.77 -8.85 -16.20
N GLU A 505 13.58 -8.96 -17.51
CA GLU A 505 12.55 -8.19 -18.21
C GLU A 505 11.26 -9.00 -18.22
N THR A 506 10.15 -8.40 -17.78
CA THR A 506 8.85 -9.06 -17.60
C THR A 506 7.93 -8.89 -18.81
N LYS A 507 8.23 -7.98 -19.74
CA LYS A 507 7.44 -7.73 -20.96
C LYS A 507 7.13 -9.04 -21.71
N GLY A 508 5.84 -9.35 -21.82
CA GLY A 508 5.34 -10.50 -22.60
C GLY A 508 5.61 -11.88 -22.00
N ARG A 509 6.10 -11.98 -20.76
CA ARG A 509 6.31 -13.27 -20.08
C ARG A 509 5.04 -13.77 -19.40
N VAL A 510 4.82 -15.08 -19.44
CA VAL A 510 3.78 -15.75 -18.64
C VAL A 510 4.20 -15.70 -17.17
N LEU A 511 3.24 -15.42 -16.28
CA LEU A 511 3.48 -15.30 -14.84
C LEU A 511 3.97 -16.65 -14.26
N PRO A 512 5.13 -16.71 -13.57
CA PRO A 512 5.61 -17.95 -12.97
C PRO A 512 4.68 -18.41 -11.83
N GLN A 513 4.42 -19.71 -11.77
CA GLN A 513 3.43 -20.29 -10.84
C GLN A 513 4.06 -20.79 -9.53
N SER A 514 5.27 -21.34 -9.59
CA SER A 514 6.03 -21.85 -8.44
C SER A 514 7.47 -21.33 -8.44
N ILE A 515 8.15 -21.50 -7.31
CA ILE A 515 9.62 -21.51 -7.23
C ILE A 515 10.10 -22.79 -7.96
N ARG A 516 11.30 -22.76 -8.55
CA ARG A 516 11.93 -23.93 -9.19
C ARG A 516 12.85 -24.66 -8.22
#